data_AF-A0A8T3XNT9-F1
#
_entry.id   AF-A0A8T3XNT9-F1
#
_cell.length_a   1.000
_cell.length_b   1.000
_cell.length_c   1.000
_cell.angle_alpha   90.00
_cell.angle_beta   90.00
_cell.angle_gamma   90.00
#
_symmetry.space_group_name_H-M   'P 1'
#
loop_
_entity.id
_entity.type
_entity.pdbx_description
1 polymer ?
#
loop_
_entity_poly.entity_id
_entity_poly.type
_entity_poly.pdbx_seq_one_letter_code
_entity_poly.pdbx_strand_id
1 'polypeptide(L)'
;MSFKNFLISITKSLIVLVIATFIFSTVTLDFPDLIKGVFGDIFSYASPEAQKQVVSQLAESCSSLEQGGAVTISQVCGNASLLGSMKENCADYRELQKRNVRVENEQQVKETCSQIESGEIERQCSEMQKSMLPDFSKIGALCKDYRSGKINDKEFFYNVLGNSLPSNAMDFGFLDRYNKAMGYLNSNKIVYFIVFFILLVALYLLIADIKLFFFALIEISFGIGLIIMLPYFVIIAYQKFVGFDTSSILGSMLGFGSFEPRAILSLILLMFLRTYTPFIIAAGIVFLSVGIAGKIYSFMQKGKGKVEEKPEIKAKKKKSKTAKKL
;
A
#
# COMPACT_ATOMS: atom_id res chain seq x y z
N MET A 1 11.70 -0.25 40.24
CA MET A 1 10.43 -0.70 39.63
C MET A 1 10.17 -2.13 40.10
N SER A 2 9.03 -2.44 40.72
CA SER A 2 8.76 -3.81 41.21
C SER A 2 8.56 -4.77 40.03
N PHE A 3 9.02 -6.02 40.16
CA PHE A 3 8.86 -7.09 39.15
C PHE A 3 7.38 -7.28 38.75
N LYS A 4 6.45 -7.12 39.70
CA LYS A 4 5.00 -7.14 39.44
C LYS A 4 4.56 -6.05 38.46
N ASN A 5 5.06 -4.83 38.62
CA ASN A 5 4.72 -3.71 37.74
C ASN A 5 5.30 -3.88 36.34
N PHE A 6 6.49 -4.50 36.25
CA PHE A 6 7.10 -4.87 34.98
C PHE A 6 6.26 -5.91 34.23
N LEU A 7 5.83 -6.99 34.91
CA LEU A 7 4.96 -8.00 34.31
C LEU A 7 3.63 -7.41 33.84
N ILE A 8 2.97 -6.59 34.65
CA ILE A 8 1.73 -5.90 34.27
C ILE A 8 1.95 -5.04 33.02
N SER A 9 3.06 -4.31 32.94
CA SER A 9 3.41 -3.48 31.78
C SER A 9 3.59 -4.32 30.52
N ILE A 10 4.32 -5.43 30.59
CA ILE A 10 4.52 -6.34 29.46
C ILE A 10 3.19 -6.96 29.01
N THR A 11 2.39 -7.47 29.93
CA THR A 11 1.11 -8.11 29.60
C THR A 11 0.17 -7.11 28.91
N LYS A 12 0.11 -5.85 29.37
CA LYS A 12 -0.65 -4.79 28.68
C LYS A 12 -0.17 -4.58 27.25
N SER A 13 1.14 -4.45 27.04
CA SER A 13 1.72 -4.26 25.70
C SER A 13 1.44 -5.44 24.77
N LEU A 14 1.53 -6.68 25.29
CA LEU A 14 1.19 -7.88 24.54
C LEU A 14 -0.28 -7.91 24.14
N ILE A 15 -1.19 -7.55 25.04
CA ILE A 15 -2.62 -7.47 24.73
C ILE A 15 -2.89 -6.44 23.63
N VAL A 16 -2.28 -5.25 23.74
CA VAL A 16 -2.38 -4.21 22.71
C VAL A 16 -1.90 -4.74 21.35
N LEU A 17 -0.76 -5.44 21.32
CA LEU A 17 -0.20 -5.99 20.10
C LEU A 17 -1.07 -7.10 19.50
N VAL A 18 -1.61 -8.00 20.33
CA VAL A 18 -2.51 -9.07 19.87
C VAL A 18 -3.80 -8.49 19.29
N ILE A 19 -4.42 -7.51 19.95
CA ILE A 19 -5.65 -6.88 19.43
C ILE A 19 -5.34 -6.10 18.15
N ALA A 20 -4.28 -5.31 18.11
CA ALA A 20 -3.90 -4.58 16.90
C ALA A 20 -3.65 -5.55 15.74
N THR A 21 -2.87 -6.62 15.97
CA THR A 21 -2.60 -7.65 14.96
C THR A 21 -3.88 -8.32 14.49
N PHE A 22 -4.82 -8.60 15.39
CA PHE A 22 -6.12 -9.16 15.04
C PHE A 22 -6.95 -8.21 14.16
N ILE A 23 -6.98 -6.92 14.51
CA ILE A 23 -7.69 -5.91 13.70
C ILE A 23 -7.07 -5.81 12.31
N PHE A 24 -5.73 -5.71 12.21
CA PHE A 24 -5.06 -5.64 10.92
C PHE A 24 -5.14 -6.95 10.12
N SER A 25 -5.22 -8.12 10.77
CA SER A 25 -5.38 -9.41 10.08
C SER A 25 -6.79 -9.63 9.52
N THR A 26 -7.79 -8.86 9.94
CA THR A 26 -9.11 -8.87 9.29
C THR A 26 -9.09 -8.29 7.88
N VAL A 27 -8.03 -7.56 7.53
CA VAL A 27 -7.84 -7.00 6.19
C VAL A 27 -7.15 -8.06 5.31
N THR A 28 -7.95 -8.79 4.56
CA THR A 28 -7.49 -9.54 3.37
C THR A 28 -7.27 -8.54 2.24
N LEU A 29 -6.08 -7.93 2.18
CA LEU A 29 -5.62 -7.27 0.95
C LEU A 29 -4.78 -8.30 0.20
N ASP A 30 -5.36 -8.90 -0.82
CA ASP A 30 -4.57 -9.65 -1.79
C ASP A 30 -3.61 -8.66 -2.47
N PHE A 31 -2.32 -8.98 -2.45
CA PHE A 31 -1.27 -8.10 -2.95
C PHE A 31 -1.51 -7.59 -4.39
N PRO A 32 -2.07 -8.38 -5.33
CA PRO A 32 -2.47 -7.87 -6.64
C PRO A 32 -3.43 -6.68 -6.56
N ASP A 33 -4.41 -6.70 -5.64
CA ASP A 33 -5.39 -5.63 -5.48
C ASP A 33 -4.81 -4.42 -4.72
N LEU A 34 -3.88 -4.66 -3.78
CA LEU A 34 -3.10 -3.60 -3.15
C LEU A 34 -2.27 -2.85 -4.21
N ILE A 35 -1.54 -3.59 -5.04
CA ILE A 35 -0.65 -3.02 -6.06
C ILE A 35 -1.43 -2.33 -7.17
N LYS A 36 -2.50 -2.95 -7.68
CA LYS A 36 -3.47 -2.32 -8.59
C LYS A 36 -3.95 -0.98 -8.03
N GLY A 37 -4.25 -0.98 -6.74
CA GLY A 37 -4.64 0.20 -6.03
C GLY A 37 -3.56 1.28 -5.98
N VAL A 38 -2.35 0.90 -5.61
CA VAL A 38 -1.18 1.77 -5.52
C VAL A 38 -0.87 2.41 -6.88
N PHE A 39 -0.97 1.69 -8.00
CA PHE A 39 -0.82 2.29 -9.34
C PHE A 39 -1.87 3.37 -9.61
N GLY A 40 -3.13 3.14 -9.21
CA GLY A 40 -4.17 4.15 -9.30
C GLY A 40 -3.86 5.40 -8.47
N ASP A 41 -3.25 5.22 -7.30
CA ASP A 41 -2.83 6.33 -6.44
C ASP A 41 -1.61 7.06 -7.01
N ILE A 42 -0.62 6.34 -7.56
CA ILE A 42 0.53 6.93 -8.26
C ILE A 42 0.08 7.83 -9.40
N PHE A 43 -0.92 7.41 -10.17
CA PHE A 43 -1.49 8.27 -11.21
C PHE A 43 -2.22 9.47 -10.62
N SER A 44 -3.08 9.25 -9.62
CA SER A 44 -3.96 10.30 -9.05
C SER A 44 -3.20 11.39 -8.29
N TYR A 45 -2.05 11.07 -7.71
CA TYR A 45 -1.20 11.99 -6.94
C TYR A 45 0.01 12.52 -7.73
N ALA A 46 0.12 12.19 -9.02
CA ALA A 46 1.09 12.81 -9.91
C ALA A 46 0.58 14.17 -10.42
N SER A 47 1.47 15.04 -10.87
CA SER A 47 1.09 16.31 -11.47
C SER A 47 0.27 16.11 -12.76
N PRO A 48 -0.63 17.05 -13.11
CA PRO A 48 -1.41 16.95 -14.36
C PRO A 48 -0.52 16.81 -15.60
N GLU A 49 0.65 17.44 -15.59
CA GLU A 49 1.64 17.35 -16.67
C GLU A 49 2.20 15.93 -16.77
N ALA A 50 2.59 15.32 -15.65
CA ALA A 50 3.10 13.95 -15.61
C ALA A 50 2.01 12.94 -16.02
N GLN A 51 0.78 13.11 -15.53
CA GLN A 51 -0.36 12.29 -15.94
C GLN A 51 -0.60 12.36 -17.44
N LYS A 52 -0.65 13.58 -18.01
CA LYS A 52 -0.87 13.81 -19.44
C LYS A 52 0.28 13.25 -20.28
N GLN A 53 1.53 13.45 -19.86
CA GLN A 53 2.69 12.94 -20.56
C GLN A 53 2.65 11.41 -20.68
N VAL A 54 2.37 10.73 -19.58
CA VAL A 54 2.27 9.26 -19.54
C VAL A 54 1.13 8.75 -20.41
N VAL A 55 -0.05 9.33 -20.28
CA VAL A 55 -1.22 8.93 -21.08
C VAL A 55 -0.98 9.19 -22.57
N SER A 56 -0.39 10.34 -22.92
CA SER A 56 -0.05 10.68 -24.30
C SER A 56 0.92 9.67 -24.90
N GLN A 57 1.95 9.24 -24.17
CA GLN A 57 2.91 8.24 -24.67
C GLN A 57 2.28 6.85 -24.83
N LEU A 58 1.44 6.44 -23.87
CA LEU A 58 0.70 5.19 -23.96
C LEU A 58 -0.29 5.22 -25.14
N ALA A 59 -0.97 6.35 -25.36
CA ALA A 59 -1.88 6.56 -26.48
C ALA A 59 -1.16 6.65 -27.83
N GLU A 60 0.04 7.21 -27.86
CA GLU A 60 0.91 7.23 -29.04
C GLU A 60 1.32 5.81 -29.43
N SER A 61 1.68 4.99 -28.45
CA SER A 61 1.95 3.55 -28.61
C SER A 61 0.72 2.75 -29.05
N CYS A 62 -0.49 3.26 -28.81
CA CYS A 62 -1.72 2.70 -29.36
C CYS A 62 -1.94 3.03 -30.84
N SER A 63 -1.52 4.21 -31.30
CA SER A 63 -1.61 4.59 -32.73
C SER A 63 -0.79 3.71 -33.64
N SER A 64 0.39 3.29 -33.17
CA SER A 64 1.29 2.43 -33.94
C SER A 64 0.74 1.02 -34.10
N LEU A 65 -0.21 0.58 -33.25
CA LEU A 65 -0.91 -0.70 -33.37
C LEU A 65 -2.06 -0.69 -34.39
N GLU A 66 -2.66 0.48 -34.69
CA GLU A 66 -3.79 0.62 -35.61
C GLU A 66 -3.39 0.89 -37.07
N GLN A 67 -2.12 1.17 -37.37
CA GLN A 67 -1.62 1.17 -38.75
C GLN A 67 -1.55 -0.27 -39.28
N GLY A 68 -2.72 -0.81 -39.63
CA GLY A 68 -2.99 -2.18 -40.07
C GLY A 68 -2.37 -2.55 -41.43
N GLY A 69 -1.05 -2.53 -41.49
CA GLY A 69 -0.27 -3.02 -42.64
C GLY A 69 1.19 -3.34 -42.32
N ALA A 70 1.74 -2.82 -41.22
CA ALA A 70 3.10 -3.09 -40.79
C ALA A 70 3.10 -3.88 -39.48
N VAL A 71 3.74 -5.05 -39.48
CA VAL A 71 4.04 -5.79 -38.26
C VAL A 71 4.95 -4.93 -37.41
N THR A 72 4.52 -4.55 -36.20
CA THR A 72 5.33 -3.71 -35.32
C THR A 72 6.47 -4.53 -34.70
N ILE A 73 7.61 -3.90 -34.44
CA ILE A 73 8.73 -4.55 -33.71
C ILE A 73 8.26 -5.17 -32.40
N SER A 74 7.33 -4.55 -31.68
CA SER A 74 6.74 -5.12 -30.46
C SER A 74 6.02 -6.47 -30.68
N GLN A 75 5.32 -6.63 -31.81
CA GLN A 75 4.67 -7.90 -32.19
C GLN A 75 5.70 -8.96 -32.61
N VAL A 76 6.75 -8.55 -33.32
CA VAL A 76 7.87 -9.44 -33.69
C VAL A 76 8.62 -9.93 -32.45
N CYS A 77 8.90 -9.04 -31.49
CA CYS A 77 9.62 -9.37 -30.26
C CYS A 77 8.77 -10.17 -29.26
N GLY A 78 7.44 -9.99 -29.28
CA GLY A 78 6.50 -10.71 -28.42
C GLY A 78 6.10 -12.10 -28.94
N ASN A 79 6.37 -12.42 -30.21
CA ASN A 79 5.99 -13.69 -30.83
C ASN A 79 7.17 -14.35 -31.57
N ALA A 80 7.82 -15.32 -30.92
CA ALA A 80 8.96 -16.06 -31.46
C ALA A 80 8.67 -16.78 -32.79
N SER A 81 7.42 -17.20 -33.01
CA SER A 81 6.99 -17.81 -34.28
C SER A 81 6.96 -16.80 -35.43
N LEU A 82 6.72 -15.54 -35.13
CA LEU A 82 6.60 -14.47 -36.12
C LEU A 82 7.99 -14.05 -36.62
N LEU A 83 8.96 -13.88 -35.70
CA LEU A 83 10.37 -13.68 -36.06
C LEU A 83 10.94 -14.88 -36.83
N GLY A 84 10.55 -16.11 -36.45
CA GLY A 84 10.90 -17.33 -37.19
C GLY A 84 10.38 -17.32 -38.63
N SER A 85 9.10 -16.97 -38.82
CA SER A 85 8.49 -16.86 -40.14
C SER A 85 9.12 -15.74 -40.99
N MET A 86 9.51 -14.61 -40.38
CA MET A 86 10.23 -13.55 -41.09
C MET A 86 11.62 -14.00 -41.56
N LYS A 87 12.35 -14.77 -40.74
CA LYS A 87 13.64 -15.36 -41.13
C LYS A 87 13.48 -16.37 -42.28
N GLU A 88 12.43 -17.17 -42.24
CA GLU A 88 12.11 -18.14 -43.29
C GLU A 88 11.75 -17.43 -44.61
N ASN A 89 10.91 -16.39 -44.55
CA ASN A 89 10.58 -15.57 -45.72
C ASN A 89 11.82 -14.89 -46.35
N CYS A 90 12.83 -14.54 -45.55
CA CYS A 90 14.09 -14.02 -46.06
C CYS A 90 14.96 -15.07 -46.75
N ALA A 91 14.92 -16.32 -46.27
CA ALA A 91 15.58 -17.44 -46.93
C ALA A 91 14.92 -17.75 -48.27
N ASP A 92 13.58 -17.79 -48.30
CA ASP A 92 12.79 -18.00 -49.51
C ASP A 92 13.00 -16.87 -50.53
N TYR A 93 13.04 -15.61 -50.08
CA TYR A 93 13.36 -14.46 -50.94
C TYR A 93 14.73 -14.60 -51.62
N ARG A 94 15.77 -15.04 -50.88
CA ARG A 94 17.09 -15.30 -51.47
C ARG A 94 17.04 -16.41 -52.52
N GLU A 95 16.24 -17.45 -52.29
CA GLU A 95 16.10 -18.54 -53.25
C GLU A 95 15.36 -18.09 -54.51
N LEU A 96 14.32 -17.27 -54.38
CA LEU A 96 13.59 -16.66 -55.48
C LEU A 96 14.48 -15.68 -56.29
N GLN A 97 15.32 -14.88 -55.62
CA GLN A 97 16.32 -14.04 -56.29
C GLN A 97 17.35 -14.88 -57.08
N LYS A 98 17.87 -15.98 -56.51
CA LYS A 98 18.78 -16.90 -57.23
C LYS A 98 18.14 -17.50 -58.49
N ARG A 99 16.82 -17.64 -58.48
CA ARG A 99 16.01 -18.16 -59.60
C ARG A 99 15.51 -17.05 -60.55
N ASN A 100 15.94 -15.79 -60.37
CA ASN A 100 15.50 -14.62 -61.13
C ASN A 100 13.97 -14.40 -61.15
N VAL A 101 13.28 -14.81 -60.08
CA VAL A 101 11.83 -14.60 -59.93
C VAL A 101 11.60 -13.22 -59.33
N ARG A 102 10.75 -12.40 -59.97
CA ARG A 102 10.37 -11.08 -59.44
C ARG A 102 9.43 -11.25 -58.25
N VAL A 103 9.73 -10.54 -57.17
CA VAL A 103 8.95 -10.53 -55.92
C VAL A 103 8.22 -9.19 -55.82
N GLU A 104 6.93 -9.21 -55.51
CA GLU A 104 6.18 -7.98 -55.22
C GLU A 104 6.72 -7.33 -53.93
N ASN A 105 6.83 -6.00 -53.91
CA ASN A 105 7.40 -5.22 -52.79
C ASN A 105 8.87 -5.57 -52.44
N GLU A 106 9.68 -5.91 -53.45
CA GLU A 106 11.10 -6.29 -53.35
C GLU A 106 11.92 -5.35 -52.44
N GLN A 107 11.65 -4.05 -52.52
CA GLN A 107 12.37 -3.02 -51.75
C GLN A 107 12.10 -3.12 -50.23
N GLN A 108 10.85 -3.41 -49.83
CA GLN A 108 10.47 -3.60 -48.42
C GLN A 108 10.99 -4.94 -47.87
N VAL A 109 10.93 -6.00 -48.67
CA VAL A 109 11.46 -7.32 -48.28
C VAL A 109 12.97 -7.26 -48.10
N LYS A 110 13.68 -6.59 -49.02
CA LYS A 110 15.13 -6.39 -48.94
C LYS A 110 15.55 -5.61 -47.69
N GLU A 111 14.82 -4.54 -47.36
CA GLU A 111 15.09 -3.72 -46.16
C GLU A 111 14.84 -4.52 -44.88
N THR A 112 13.73 -5.24 -44.80
CA THR A 112 13.38 -6.09 -43.66
C THR A 112 14.40 -7.22 -43.46
N CYS A 113 14.80 -7.91 -44.53
CA CYS A 113 15.80 -8.97 -44.46
C CYS A 113 17.19 -8.43 -44.09
N SER A 114 17.54 -7.22 -44.56
CA SER A 114 18.79 -6.57 -44.14
C SER A 114 18.81 -6.27 -42.64
N GLN A 115 17.67 -5.86 -42.05
CA GLN A 115 17.57 -5.57 -40.62
C GLN A 115 17.57 -6.84 -39.74
N ILE A 116 17.02 -7.94 -40.26
CA ILE A 116 17.09 -9.25 -39.60
C ILE A 116 18.51 -9.81 -39.64
N GLU A 117 19.17 -9.75 -40.81
CA GLU A 117 20.51 -10.29 -41.00
C GLU A 117 21.61 -9.47 -40.29
N SER A 118 21.42 -8.15 -40.17
CA SER A 118 22.32 -7.30 -39.38
C SER A 118 22.17 -7.49 -37.86
N GLY A 119 21.17 -8.27 -37.42
CA GLY A 119 20.82 -8.44 -36.01
C GLY A 119 20.19 -7.20 -35.38
N GLU A 120 19.79 -6.19 -36.16
CA GLU A 120 19.22 -4.95 -35.65
C GLU A 120 17.88 -5.21 -34.94
N ILE A 121 17.03 -6.06 -35.50
CA ILE A 121 15.75 -6.45 -34.87
C ILE A 121 15.99 -7.21 -33.57
N GLU A 122 16.99 -8.08 -33.51
CA GLU A 122 17.32 -8.84 -32.29
C GLU A 122 17.92 -7.93 -31.21
N ARG A 123 18.68 -6.91 -31.61
CA ARG A 123 19.16 -5.85 -30.74
C ARG A 123 18.01 -5.02 -30.17
N GLN A 124 17.04 -4.63 -31.01
CA GLN A 124 15.84 -3.91 -30.60
C GLN A 124 14.94 -4.76 -29.68
N CYS A 125 14.79 -6.06 -29.95
CA CYS A 125 14.05 -6.97 -29.07
C CYS A 125 14.74 -7.18 -27.72
N SER A 126 16.08 -7.27 -27.70
CA SER A 126 16.84 -7.42 -26.46
C SER A 126 16.93 -6.12 -25.65
N GLU A 127 16.93 -4.95 -26.29
CA GLU A 127 16.74 -3.65 -25.64
C GLU A 127 15.30 -3.51 -25.08
N MET A 128 14.27 -3.92 -25.85
CA MET A 128 12.88 -3.94 -25.40
C MET A 128 12.62 -4.94 -24.27
N GLN A 129 13.32 -6.08 -24.21
CA GLN A 129 13.24 -7.02 -23.07
C GLN A 129 13.93 -6.49 -21.80
N LYS A 130 14.93 -5.62 -21.95
CA LYS A 130 15.62 -4.98 -20.82
C LYS A 130 14.79 -3.85 -20.23
N SER A 131 14.00 -3.15 -21.03
CA SER A 131 12.94 -2.26 -20.54
C SER A 131 11.73 -3.09 -20.14
N MET A 132 11.17 -2.87 -18.97
CA MET A 132 9.96 -3.58 -18.50
C MET A 132 8.71 -3.05 -19.24
N LEU A 133 8.75 -2.97 -20.57
CA LEU A 133 7.67 -2.42 -21.37
C LEU A 133 6.50 -3.40 -21.43
N PRO A 134 5.27 -2.89 -21.38
CA PRO A 134 4.07 -3.72 -21.48
C PRO A 134 4.03 -4.63 -22.70
N ASP A 135 3.46 -5.83 -22.56
CA ASP A 135 3.05 -6.64 -23.71
C ASP A 135 1.88 -5.96 -24.42
N PHE A 136 2.20 -5.08 -25.36
CA PHE A 136 1.24 -4.26 -26.11
C PHE A 136 0.31 -5.08 -27.03
N SER A 137 0.58 -6.37 -27.24
CA SER A 137 -0.26 -7.25 -28.06
C SER A 137 -1.68 -7.43 -27.50
N LYS A 138 -1.84 -7.31 -26.17
CA LYS A 138 -3.15 -7.40 -25.47
C LYS A 138 -3.86 -6.06 -25.31
N ILE A 139 -3.25 -4.96 -25.76
CA ILE A 139 -3.68 -3.59 -25.43
C ILE A 139 -4.59 -2.99 -26.52
N GLY A 140 -4.68 -3.59 -27.70
CA GLY A 140 -5.48 -3.06 -28.82
C GLY A 140 -6.95 -2.78 -28.49
N ALA A 141 -7.61 -3.64 -27.69
CA ALA A 141 -8.99 -3.40 -27.24
C ALA A 141 -9.10 -2.19 -26.28
N LEU A 142 -8.11 -2.00 -25.41
CA LEU A 142 -8.05 -0.87 -24.49
C LEU A 142 -7.77 0.45 -25.22
N CYS A 143 -6.89 0.42 -26.23
CA CYS A 143 -6.62 1.55 -27.11
C CYS A 143 -7.89 2.06 -27.79
N LYS A 144 -8.71 1.14 -28.30
CA LYS A 144 -9.98 1.45 -28.96
C LYS A 144 -11.00 2.02 -27.97
N ASP A 145 -11.15 1.39 -26.80
CA ASP A 145 -12.05 1.87 -25.74
C ASP A 145 -11.64 3.27 -25.27
N TYR A 146 -10.35 3.57 -25.14
CA TYR A 146 -9.85 4.90 -24.77
C TYR A 146 -10.15 5.96 -25.84
N ARG A 147 -9.83 5.68 -27.11
CA ARG A 147 -10.11 6.60 -28.24
C ARG A 147 -11.60 6.88 -28.43
N SER A 148 -12.45 5.89 -28.17
CA SER A 148 -13.91 6.05 -28.23
C SER A 148 -14.48 6.86 -27.05
N GLY A 149 -13.65 7.25 -26.08
CA GLY A 149 -14.06 7.96 -24.87
C GLY A 149 -14.81 7.08 -23.87
N LYS A 150 -14.78 5.76 -24.04
CA LYS A 150 -15.47 4.80 -23.17
C LYS A 150 -14.75 4.60 -21.84
N ILE A 151 -13.44 4.80 -21.81
CA ILE A 151 -12.61 4.80 -20.59
C ILE A 151 -11.83 6.10 -20.47
N ASN A 152 -11.58 6.55 -19.24
CA ASN A 152 -10.83 7.78 -18.96
C ASN A 152 -9.30 7.52 -18.86
N ASP A 153 -8.51 8.60 -18.77
CA ASP A 153 -7.05 8.57 -18.66
C ASP A 153 -6.53 7.65 -17.55
N LYS A 154 -7.18 7.69 -16.39
CA LYS A 154 -6.83 6.88 -15.22
C LYS A 154 -7.12 5.40 -15.45
N GLU A 155 -8.27 5.08 -16.02
CA GLU A 155 -8.66 3.72 -16.38
C GLU A 155 -7.78 3.16 -17.50
N PHE A 156 -7.42 3.99 -18.47
CA PHE A 156 -6.52 3.60 -19.55
C PHE A 156 -5.12 3.27 -19.02
N PHE A 157 -4.52 4.16 -18.22
CA PHE A 157 -3.24 3.91 -17.55
C PHE A 157 -3.27 2.63 -16.69
N TYR A 158 -4.32 2.49 -15.87
CA TYR A 158 -4.52 1.34 -15.00
C TYR A 158 -4.61 0.03 -15.78
N ASN A 159 -5.40 -0.02 -16.85
CA ASN A 159 -5.61 -1.24 -17.61
C ASN A 159 -4.38 -1.62 -18.45
N VAL A 160 -3.66 -0.62 -18.97
CA VAL A 160 -2.40 -0.84 -19.71
C VAL A 160 -1.34 -1.43 -18.79
N LEU A 161 -1.05 -0.80 -17.66
CA LEU A 161 -0.04 -1.31 -16.73
C LEU A 161 -0.52 -2.56 -15.98
N GLY A 162 -1.77 -2.60 -15.56
CA GLY A 162 -2.37 -3.72 -14.84
C GLY A 162 -2.42 -5.02 -15.65
N ASN A 163 -2.67 -4.95 -16.96
CA ASN A 163 -2.64 -6.12 -17.85
C ASN A 163 -1.22 -6.50 -18.30
N SER A 164 -0.28 -5.58 -18.14
CA SER A 164 1.12 -5.79 -18.52
C SER A 164 1.98 -6.40 -17.43
N LEU A 165 1.54 -6.33 -16.17
CA LEU A 165 2.16 -7.04 -15.07
C LEU A 165 1.94 -8.53 -15.30
N PRO A 166 3.01 -9.29 -15.61
CA PRO A 166 2.88 -10.72 -15.76
C PRO A 166 2.38 -11.27 -14.43
N SER A 167 1.33 -12.10 -14.46
CA SER A 167 0.80 -12.79 -13.28
C SER A 167 1.88 -13.56 -12.50
N ASN A 168 3.01 -13.85 -13.15
CA ASN A 168 4.14 -14.62 -12.63
C ASN A 168 5.44 -13.81 -12.46
N ALA A 169 5.50 -12.51 -12.81
CA ALA A 169 6.78 -11.76 -12.77
C ALA A 169 7.02 -10.96 -11.47
N MET A 170 6.15 -11.10 -10.48
CA MET A 170 6.41 -10.62 -9.14
C MET A 170 6.89 -11.75 -8.23
N ASP A 171 7.87 -12.52 -8.70
CA ASP A 171 8.62 -13.49 -7.89
C ASP A 171 9.68 -12.75 -7.03
N PHE A 172 9.27 -11.67 -6.37
CA PHE A 172 10.08 -11.07 -5.32
C PHE A 172 9.89 -11.96 -4.09
N GLY A 173 10.92 -12.66 -3.64
CA GLY A 173 10.83 -13.56 -2.47
C GLY A 173 10.34 -12.91 -1.16
N PHE A 174 10.22 -11.58 -1.11
CA PHE A 174 9.52 -10.85 -0.05
C PHE A 174 7.98 -10.99 -0.13
N LEU A 175 7.41 -11.10 -1.33
CA LEU A 175 5.98 -11.18 -1.59
C LEU A 175 5.40 -12.54 -1.22
N ASP A 176 6.09 -13.62 -1.56
CA ASP A 176 5.71 -14.95 -1.09
C ASP A 176 5.74 -15.03 0.44
N ARG A 177 6.74 -14.41 1.09
CA ARG A 177 6.80 -14.30 2.55
C ARG A 177 5.68 -13.45 3.14
N TYR A 178 5.35 -12.32 2.51
CA TYR A 178 4.25 -11.45 2.94
C TYR A 178 2.90 -12.17 2.82
N ASN A 179 2.63 -12.78 1.66
CA ASN A 179 1.39 -13.54 1.42
C ASN A 179 1.29 -14.76 2.33
N LYS A 180 2.38 -15.47 2.57
CA LYS A 180 2.42 -16.60 3.51
C LYS A 180 2.24 -16.15 4.95
N ALA A 181 2.81 -15.02 5.35
CA ALA A 181 2.60 -14.43 6.67
C ALA A 181 1.15 -13.97 6.85
N MET A 182 0.59 -13.26 5.88
CA MET A 182 -0.82 -12.83 5.90
C MET A 182 -1.77 -14.03 5.86
N GLY A 183 -1.46 -15.06 5.08
CA GLY A 183 -2.19 -16.33 5.04
C GLY A 183 -2.15 -17.06 6.38
N TYR A 184 -0.99 -17.08 7.06
CA TYR A 184 -0.86 -17.62 8.41
C TYR A 184 -1.65 -16.80 9.44
N LEU A 185 -1.56 -15.47 9.40
CA LEU A 185 -2.32 -14.57 10.28
C LEU A 185 -3.84 -14.74 10.08
N ASN A 186 -4.31 -14.92 8.84
CA ASN A 186 -5.73 -15.11 8.53
C ASN A 186 -6.24 -16.50 8.93
N SER A 187 -5.46 -17.54 8.69
CA SER A 187 -5.86 -18.93 8.98
C SER A 187 -5.93 -19.24 10.47
N ASN A 188 -5.20 -18.49 11.30
CA ASN A 188 -5.09 -18.72 12.74
C ASN A 188 -5.82 -17.68 13.60
N LYS A 189 -6.89 -17.05 13.10
CA LYS A 189 -7.71 -16.06 13.84
C LYS A 189 -8.11 -16.53 15.25
N ILE A 190 -8.44 -17.82 15.39
CA ILE A 190 -8.82 -18.44 16.66
C ILE A 190 -7.67 -18.42 17.67
N VAL A 191 -6.42 -18.60 17.22
CA VAL A 191 -5.24 -18.59 18.10
C VAL A 191 -5.06 -17.22 18.74
N TYR A 192 -5.26 -16.11 18.00
CA TYR A 192 -5.21 -14.77 18.58
C TYR A 192 -6.27 -14.57 19.67
N PHE A 193 -7.48 -15.10 19.47
CA PHE A 193 -8.54 -15.02 20.46
C PHE A 193 -8.19 -15.81 21.74
N ILE A 194 -7.63 -17.01 21.59
CA ILE A 194 -7.17 -17.83 22.73
C ILE A 194 -6.04 -17.13 23.48
N VAL A 195 -5.02 -16.64 22.77
CA VAL A 195 -3.88 -15.91 23.37
C VAL A 195 -4.37 -14.65 24.08
N PHE A 196 -5.28 -13.89 23.47
CA PHE A 196 -5.90 -12.73 24.08
C PHE A 196 -6.60 -13.06 25.40
N PHE A 197 -7.40 -14.13 25.43
CA PHE A 197 -8.10 -14.56 26.64
C PHE A 197 -7.12 -14.96 27.75
N ILE A 198 -6.07 -15.73 27.42
CA ILE A 198 -5.00 -16.10 28.36
C ILE A 198 -4.33 -14.85 28.94
N LEU A 199 -4.01 -13.87 28.09
CA LEU A 199 -3.39 -12.63 28.54
C LEU A 199 -4.32 -11.79 29.42
N LEU A 200 -5.62 -11.74 29.13
CA LEU A 200 -6.60 -11.07 30.00
C LEU A 200 -6.69 -11.71 31.38
N VAL A 201 -6.77 -13.04 31.44
CA VAL A 201 -6.79 -13.78 32.70
C VAL A 201 -5.49 -13.55 33.47
N ALA A 202 -4.34 -13.63 32.80
CA ALA A 202 -3.04 -13.35 33.41
C ALA A 202 -2.96 -11.92 33.95
N LEU A 203 -3.46 -10.93 33.20
CA LEU A 203 -3.51 -9.54 33.64
C LEU A 203 -4.40 -9.37 34.88
N TYR A 204 -5.57 -10.01 34.90
CA TYR A 204 -6.47 -9.98 36.04
C TYR A 204 -5.81 -10.58 37.29
N LEU A 205 -5.18 -11.76 37.16
CA LEU A 205 -4.48 -12.43 38.25
C LEU A 205 -3.29 -11.62 38.77
N LEU A 206 -2.53 -10.97 37.88
CA LEU A 206 -1.41 -10.11 38.26
C LEU A 206 -1.88 -8.88 39.03
N ILE A 207 -2.99 -8.26 38.64
CA ILE A 207 -3.49 -7.06 39.31
C ILE A 207 -4.19 -7.42 40.63
N ALA A 208 -5.05 -8.44 40.61
CA ALA A 208 -5.86 -8.94 41.73
C ALA A 208 -6.79 -7.88 42.38
N ASP A 209 -7.13 -6.82 41.63
CA ASP A 209 -8.05 -5.76 42.02
C ASP A 209 -8.90 -5.36 40.80
N ILE A 210 -10.22 -5.43 40.94
CA ILE A 210 -11.17 -5.19 39.86
C ILE A 210 -11.09 -3.75 39.33
N LYS A 211 -10.95 -2.75 40.22
CA LYS A 211 -10.88 -1.34 39.81
C LYS A 211 -9.60 -1.07 39.04
N LEU A 212 -8.46 -1.56 39.54
CA LEU A 212 -7.18 -1.43 38.85
C LEU A 212 -7.14 -2.21 37.53
N PHE A 213 -7.85 -3.35 37.46
CA PHE A 213 -8.00 -4.10 36.22
C PHE A 213 -8.80 -3.32 35.17
N PHE A 214 -9.92 -2.69 35.55
CA PHE A 214 -10.65 -1.80 34.65
C PHE A 214 -9.82 -0.61 34.17
N PHE A 215 -8.99 -0.01 35.04
CA PHE A 215 -8.05 1.03 34.61
C PHE A 215 -7.02 0.49 33.62
N ALA A 216 -6.52 -0.73 33.82
CA ALA A 216 -5.62 -1.37 32.87
C ALA A 216 -6.29 -1.61 31.50
N LEU A 217 -7.58 -2.01 31.47
CA LEU A 217 -8.34 -2.16 30.23
C LEU A 217 -8.54 -0.82 29.50
N ILE A 218 -8.80 0.26 30.23
CA ILE A 218 -8.90 1.62 29.66
C ILE A 218 -7.56 2.04 29.03
N GLU A 219 -6.44 1.76 29.70
CA GLU A 219 -5.10 2.04 29.17
C GLU A 219 -4.78 1.22 27.92
N ILE A 220 -5.16 -0.06 27.90
CA ILE A 220 -5.05 -0.95 26.73
C ILE A 220 -5.89 -0.41 25.58
N SER A 221 -7.15 -0.05 25.83
CA SER A 221 -8.07 0.52 24.84
C SER A 221 -7.50 1.80 24.23
N PHE A 222 -7.02 2.72 25.08
CA PHE A 222 -6.33 3.93 24.62
C PHE A 222 -5.07 3.63 23.80
N GLY A 223 -4.28 2.63 24.22
CA GLY A 223 -3.07 2.21 23.50
C GLY A 223 -3.37 1.67 22.10
N ILE A 224 -4.41 0.84 21.96
CA ILE A 224 -4.86 0.33 20.67
C ILE A 224 -5.33 1.49 19.77
N GLY A 225 -6.16 2.38 20.32
CA GLY A 225 -6.64 3.55 19.61
C GLY A 225 -5.50 4.44 19.11
N LEU A 226 -4.49 4.68 19.93
CA LEU A 226 -3.30 5.45 19.52
C LEU A 226 -2.47 4.73 18.46
N ILE A 227 -2.19 3.43 18.61
CA ILE A 227 -1.38 2.68 17.64
C ILE A 227 -2.03 2.68 16.25
N ILE A 228 -3.37 2.61 16.19
CA ILE A 228 -4.11 2.65 14.94
C ILE A 228 -4.21 4.09 14.41
N MET A 229 -4.70 5.02 15.23
CA MET A 229 -5.08 6.34 14.74
C MET A 229 -3.89 7.29 14.58
N LEU A 230 -2.81 7.15 15.35
CA LEU A 230 -1.68 8.08 15.29
C LEU A 230 -0.96 8.02 13.93
N PRO A 231 -0.57 6.84 13.40
CA PRO A 231 0.02 6.78 12.07
C PRO A 231 -0.95 7.27 10.99
N TYR A 232 -2.25 6.93 11.11
CA TYR A 232 -3.27 7.44 10.20
C TYR A 232 -3.33 8.98 10.18
N PHE A 233 -3.41 9.63 11.33
CA PHE A 233 -3.42 11.09 11.42
C PHE A 233 -2.12 11.72 10.92
N VAL A 234 -0.97 11.09 11.17
CA VAL A 234 0.32 11.54 10.63
C VAL A 234 0.32 11.51 9.09
N ILE A 235 -0.20 10.44 8.49
CA ILE A 235 -0.31 10.32 7.03
C ILE A 235 -1.26 11.40 6.46
N ILE A 236 -2.43 11.59 7.07
CA ILE A 236 -3.39 12.62 6.65
C ILE A 236 -2.81 14.04 6.83
N ALA A 237 -2.08 14.29 7.92
CA ALA A 237 -1.39 15.56 8.12
C ALA A 237 -0.32 15.78 7.05
N TYR A 238 0.49 14.77 6.74
CA TYR A 238 1.45 14.84 5.64
C TYR A 238 0.79 15.19 4.31
N GLN A 239 -0.31 14.50 3.98
CA GLN A 239 -1.10 14.78 2.78
C GLN A 239 -1.59 16.24 2.75
N LYS A 240 -2.03 16.79 3.88
CA LYS A 240 -2.57 18.16 3.94
C LYS A 240 -1.49 19.25 3.91
N PHE A 241 -0.36 19.04 4.57
CA PHE A 241 0.67 20.08 4.74
C PHE A 241 1.80 19.99 3.71
N VAL A 242 2.17 18.79 3.29
CA VAL A 242 3.27 18.54 2.34
C VAL A 242 2.72 18.16 0.97
N GLY A 243 1.63 17.38 0.94
CA GLY A 243 1.09 16.81 -0.29
C GLY A 243 1.84 15.55 -0.72
N PHE A 244 1.09 14.57 -1.22
CA PHE A 244 1.69 13.44 -1.95
C PHE A 244 2.06 13.90 -3.35
N ASP A 245 3.26 13.54 -3.77
CA ASP A 245 3.73 13.78 -5.14
C ASP A 245 4.39 12.50 -5.65
N THR A 246 3.72 11.87 -6.62
CA THR A 246 4.17 10.62 -7.24
C THR A 246 4.68 10.82 -8.66
N SER A 247 4.87 12.07 -9.10
CA SER A 247 5.23 12.42 -10.48
C SER A 247 6.53 11.78 -10.95
N SER A 248 7.57 11.78 -10.11
CA SER A 248 8.86 11.16 -10.46
C SER A 248 8.82 9.63 -10.48
N ILE A 249 7.92 9.00 -9.72
CA ILE A 249 7.67 7.56 -9.80
C ILE A 249 6.88 7.21 -11.07
N LEU A 250 5.89 8.03 -11.40
CA LEU A 250 5.10 7.85 -12.61
C LEU A 250 5.99 8.00 -13.87
N GLY A 251 6.89 8.99 -13.88
CA GLY A 251 7.87 9.17 -14.96
C GLY A 251 8.87 8.01 -15.03
N SER A 252 9.38 7.55 -13.88
CA SER A 252 10.38 6.47 -13.86
C SER A 252 9.83 5.13 -14.32
N MET A 253 8.52 4.88 -14.18
CA MET A 253 7.85 3.70 -14.75
C MET A 253 7.92 3.63 -16.28
N LEU A 254 8.11 4.76 -16.96
CA LEU A 254 8.30 4.85 -18.40
C LEU A 254 9.78 4.94 -18.81
N GLY A 255 10.70 4.77 -17.85
CA GLY A 255 12.15 4.89 -18.08
C GLY A 255 12.67 6.33 -18.07
N PHE A 256 11.85 7.31 -17.67
CA PHE A 256 12.22 8.72 -17.62
C PHE A 256 12.27 9.25 -16.18
N GLY A 257 13.47 9.41 -15.62
CA GLY A 257 13.66 10.25 -14.43
C GLY A 257 14.45 9.62 -13.30
N SER A 258 14.95 10.49 -12.41
CA SER A 258 15.59 10.10 -11.15
C SER A 258 14.54 9.90 -10.06
N PHE A 259 14.71 8.86 -9.25
CA PHE A 259 13.87 8.65 -8.07
C PHE A 259 14.13 9.75 -7.04
N GLU A 260 13.11 10.57 -6.79
CA GLU A 260 13.17 11.55 -5.71
C GLU A 260 12.75 10.91 -4.38
N PRO A 261 13.48 11.14 -3.27
CA PRO A 261 13.12 10.60 -1.96
C PRO A 261 11.70 10.95 -1.51
N ARG A 262 11.19 12.11 -1.92
CA ARG A 262 9.83 12.58 -1.61
C ARG A 262 8.76 11.71 -2.26
N ALA A 263 9.00 11.23 -3.48
CA ALA A 263 8.06 10.37 -4.17
C ALA A 263 8.05 8.95 -3.57
N ILE A 264 9.22 8.45 -3.17
CA ILE A 264 9.31 7.17 -2.44
C ILE A 264 8.55 7.26 -1.11
N LEU A 265 8.74 8.35 -0.35
CA LEU A 265 8.00 8.56 0.89
C LEU A 265 6.49 8.65 0.63
N SER A 266 6.06 9.37 -0.42
CA SER A 266 4.65 9.47 -0.81
C SER A 266 4.07 8.09 -1.15
N LEU A 267 4.80 7.27 -1.90
CA LEU A 267 4.41 5.90 -2.24
C LEU A 267 4.23 5.04 -0.98
N ILE A 268 5.21 5.07 -0.06
CA ILE A 268 5.15 4.30 1.19
C ILE A 268 3.93 4.74 2.01
N LEU A 269 3.71 6.05 2.17
CA LEU A 269 2.57 6.56 2.94
C LEU A 269 1.23 6.22 2.28
N LEU A 270 1.14 6.20 0.95
CA LEU A 270 -0.04 5.75 0.20
C LEU A 270 -0.30 4.26 0.39
N MET A 271 0.75 3.42 0.36
CA MET A 271 0.64 1.99 0.67
C MET A 271 0.08 1.78 2.09
N PHE A 272 0.61 2.51 3.08
CA PHE A 272 0.07 2.47 4.44
C PHE A 272 -1.37 2.97 4.50
N LEU A 273 -1.70 4.09 3.87
CA LEU A 273 -3.06 4.65 3.86
C LEU A 273 -4.07 3.62 3.33
N ARG A 274 -3.67 2.85 2.32
CA ARG A 274 -4.54 1.82 1.71
C ARG A 274 -4.79 0.62 2.62
N THR A 275 -3.95 0.39 3.63
CA THR A 275 -4.22 -0.61 4.67
C THR A 275 -5.32 -0.17 5.64
N TYR A 276 -5.59 1.15 5.77
CA TYR A 276 -6.63 1.69 6.64
C TYR A 276 -8.02 1.59 5.99
N THR A 277 -8.64 0.42 6.12
CA THR A 277 -10.05 0.24 5.73
C THR A 277 -10.98 1.01 6.67
N PRO A 278 -12.24 1.29 6.25
CA PRO A 278 -13.24 1.90 7.14
C PRO A 278 -13.42 1.13 8.46
N PHE A 279 -13.27 -0.20 8.43
CA PHE A 279 -13.31 -1.04 9.62
C PHE A 279 -12.17 -0.71 10.60
N ILE A 280 -10.93 -0.63 10.12
CA ILE A 280 -9.76 -0.31 10.96
C ILE A 280 -9.91 1.10 11.56
N ILE A 281 -10.34 2.07 10.76
CA ILE A 281 -10.54 3.45 11.21
C ILE A 281 -11.65 3.48 12.29
N ALA A 282 -12.78 2.82 12.05
CA ALA A 282 -13.88 2.76 13.01
C ALA A 282 -13.44 2.08 14.33
N ALA A 283 -12.72 0.95 14.25
CA ALA A 283 -12.16 0.29 15.42
C ALA A 283 -11.20 1.21 16.18
N GLY A 284 -10.28 1.88 15.49
CA GLY A 284 -9.36 2.85 16.05
C GLY A 284 -10.08 3.98 16.78
N ILE A 285 -11.12 4.56 16.17
CA ILE A 285 -11.96 5.60 16.79
C ILE A 285 -12.65 5.07 18.04
N VAL A 286 -13.30 3.91 17.99
CA VAL A 286 -14.02 3.32 19.14
C VAL A 286 -13.06 3.10 20.30
N PHE A 287 -11.91 2.45 20.06
CA PHE A 287 -10.89 2.21 21.10
C PHE A 287 -10.33 3.52 21.65
N LEU A 288 -10.06 4.51 20.80
CA LEU A 288 -9.56 5.80 21.24
C LEU A 288 -10.60 6.57 22.07
N SER A 289 -11.86 6.59 21.65
CA SER A 289 -12.97 7.24 22.37
C SER A 289 -13.22 6.60 23.73
N VAL A 290 -13.28 5.26 23.80
CA VAL A 290 -13.43 4.52 25.06
C VAL A 290 -12.23 4.79 25.98
N GLY A 291 -11.01 4.76 25.45
CA GLY A 291 -9.79 5.05 26.19
C GLY A 291 -9.74 6.48 26.74
N ILE A 292 -10.13 7.48 25.94
CA ILE A 292 -10.21 8.89 26.36
C ILE A 292 -11.28 9.07 27.43
N ALA A 293 -12.50 8.57 27.20
CA ALA A 293 -13.60 8.67 28.16
C ALA A 293 -13.24 8.01 29.51
N GLY A 294 -12.61 6.83 29.46
CA GLY A 294 -12.13 6.13 30.64
C GLY A 294 -11.02 6.88 31.38
N LYS A 295 -10.07 7.50 30.66
CA LYS A 295 -9.03 8.33 31.27
C LYS A 295 -9.60 9.58 31.95
N ILE A 296 -10.54 10.27 31.31
CA ILE A 296 -11.24 11.43 31.89
C ILE A 296 -11.99 11.01 33.16
N TYR A 297 -12.72 9.90 33.11
CA TYR A 297 -13.44 9.38 34.27
C TYR A 297 -12.50 9.01 35.43
N SER A 298 -11.36 8.38 35.15
CA SER A 298 -10.30 8.09 36.13
C SER A 298 -9.79 9.36 36.80
N PHE A 299 -9.55 10.40 36.01
CA PHE A 299 -9.07 11.70 36.49
C PHE A 299 -10.10 12.38 37.39
N MET A 300 -11.38 12.36 37.01
CA MET A 300 -12.47 12.91 37.81
C MET A 300 -12.64 12.18 39.15
N GLN A 301 -12.49 10.85 39.19
CA GLN A 301 -12.53 10.10 40.46
C GLN A 301 -11.36 10.44 41.39
N LYS A 302 -10.15 10.59 40.84
CA LYS A 302 -8.97 11.03 41.64
C LYS A 302 -9.12 12.47 42.15
N GLY A 303 -9.83 13.33 41.41
CA GLY A 303 -10.13 14.70 41.83
C GLY A 303 -11.16 14.79 42.96
N LYS A 304 -12.17 13.91 42.99
CA LYS A 304 -13.18 13.88 44.06
C LYS A 304 -12.68 13.29 45.39
N GLY A 305 -11.65 12.44 45.35
CA GLY A 305 -11.06 11.84 46.56
C GLY A 305 -10.21 12.79 47.42
N LYS A 306 -10.00 14.05 47.01
CA LYS A 306 -9.20 15.05 47.75
C LYS A 306 -10.02 16.12 48.48
N VAL A 307 -11.35 16.08 48.45
CA VAL A 307 -12.20 17.19 48.97
C VAL A 307 -13.06 16.81 50.19
N GLU A 308 -13.00 15.57 50.69
CA GLU A 308 -13.70 15.19 51.93
C GLU A 308 -12.73 14.95 53.10
N GLU A 309 -11.92 15.96 53.46
CA GLU A 309 -11.53 16.14 54.86
C GLU A 309 -12.51 17.14 55.50
N LYS A 310 -13.49 16.61 56.24
CA LYS A 310 -14.43 17.40 57.05
C LYS A 310 -13.65 18.36 57.97
N PRO A 311 -14.05 19.64 58.10
CA PRO A 311 -13.49 20.51 59.13
C PRO A 311 -14.03 20.07 60.49
N GLU A 312 -13.19 19.48 61.33
CA GLU A 312 -13.50 19.24 62.73
C GLU A 312 -13.55 20.59 63.46
N ILE A 313 -14.77 21.10 63.65
CA ILE A 313 -15.06 22.27 64.49
C ILE A 313 -14.76 21.89 65.95
N LYS A 314 -13.59 22.28 66.45
CA LYS A 314 -13.31 22.28 67.90
C LYS A 314 -13.78 23.61 68.50
N ALA A 315 -15.01 23.62 69.00
CA ALA A 315 -15.50 24.66 69.92
C ALA A 315 -15.80 24.08 71.31
N LYS A 316 -15.05 24.61 72.29
CA LYS A 316 -15.38 24.80 73.73
C LYS A 316 -15.29 23.63 74.72
N LYS A 317 -14.25 23.71 75.57
CA LYS A 317 -14.32 23.64 77.06
C LYS A 317 -13.22 24.57 77.62
N LYS A 318 -13.50 25.83 77.99
CA LYS A 318 -14.01 26.33 79.28
C LYS A 318 -13.06 26.08 80.47
N LYS A 319 -12.21 27.06 80.79
CA LYS A 319 -11.75 27.52 82.14
C LYS A 319 -11.22 28.96 81.92
N SER A 320 -11.89 30.05 82.30
CA SER A 320 -12.31 30.56 83.62
C SER A 320 -11.15 30.88 84.56
N LYS A 321 -11.08 32.17 84.95
CA LYS A 321 -10.21 32.86 85.92
C LYS A 321 -8.83 33.25 85.34
N THR A 322 -8.37 34.50 85.42
CA THR A 322 -8.49 35.44 86.56
C THR A 322 -8.48 36.90 86.09
N ALA A 323 -9.29 37.71 86.77
CA ALA A 323 -9.33 39.16 86.69
C ALA A 323 -8.19 39.78 87.52
N LYS A 324 -7.74 40.98 87.11
CA LYS A 324 -7.44 42.15 87.96
C LYS A 324 -6.85 41.90 89.38
N LYS A 325 -5.60 42.34 89.60
CA LYS A 325 -5.20 43.56 90.35
C LYS A 325 -3.81 43.43 90.99
N LEU A 326 -3.16 44.61 91.09
CA LEU A 326 -1.91 44.99 91.78
C LEU A 326 -0.63 44.69 91.01
#